data_AF-A0A542SAH9-F1
#
_entry.id   AF-A0A542SAH9-F1
#
_cell.length_a   1.000
_cell.length_b   1.000
_cell.length_c   1.000
_cell.angle_alpha   90.00
_cell.angle_beta   90.00
_cell.angle_gamma   90.00
#
_symmetry.space_group_name_H-M   'P 1'
#
loop_
_entity.id
_entity.type
_entity.pdbx_description
1 polymer ?
#
loop_
_entity_poly.entity_id
_entity_poly.type
_entity_poly.pdbx_seq_one_letter_code
_entity_poly.pdbx_strand_id
1 'polypeptide(L)'
;MDPNAPRKVPDPKDIERLQRVQRRVVSVLVITTILHLSAGFVIAADHVAADRTDARIGLNIIAAAFMVGGIAATLVINGRSWRSPWLALGLVPAIVGIWWTVL
;
A
#
# COMPACT_ATOMS: atom_id res chain seq x y z
N MET A 1 34.37 5.89 25.55
CA MET A 1 33.31 5.46 26.49
C MET A 1 33.62 6.16 27.81
N ASP A 2 32.78 7.11 28.24
CA ASP A 2 32.95 7.79 29.53
C ASP A 2 32.35 6.91 30.64
N PRO A 3 33.16 6.36 31.56
CA PRO A 3 32.66 5.54 32.65
C PRO A 3 31.75 6.30 33.62
N ASN A 4 31.88 7.64 33.68
CA ASN A 4 31.14 8.49 34.62
C ASN A 4 29.84 9.06 34.02
N ALA A 5 29.54 8.76 32.76
CA ALA A 5 28.31 9.15 32.09
C ALA A 5 27.60 7.91 31.48
N PRO A 6 27.03 7.02 32.33
CA PRO A 6 26.36 5.83 31.85
C PRO A 6 25.18 6.20 30.93
N ARG A 7 25.07 5.50 29.80
CA ARG A 7 23.96 5.68 28.85
C ARG A 7 22.64 5.42 29.58
N LYS A 8 21.73 6.40 29.56
CA LYS A 8 20.38 6.23 30.12
C LYS A 8 19.70 5.05 29.42
N VAL A 9 19.27 4.08 30.21
CA VAL A 9 18.42 2.99 29.73
C VAL A 9 17.13 3.61 29.19
N PRO A 10 16.68 3.27 27.97
CA PRO A 10 15.44 3.82 27.44
C PRO A 10 14.26 3.48 28.34
N ASP A 11 13.42 4.47 28.66
CA ASP A 11 12.15 4.24 29.36
C ASP A 11 11.25 3.34 28.49
N PRO A 12 10.70 2.23 29.02
CA PRO A 12 9.70 1.43 28.30
C PRO A 12 8.60 2.26 27.64
N LYS A 13 8.15 3.35 28.27
CA LYS A 13 7.13 4.26 27.72
C LYS A 13 7.59 4.96 26.44
N ASP A 14 8.87 5.32 26.35
CA ASP A 14 9.43 5.94 25.16
C ASP A 14 9.56 4.94 24.02
N ILE A 15 9.90 3.67 24.31
CA ILE A 15 9.91 2.59 23.31
C ILE A 15 8.51 2.40 22.71
N GLU A 16 7.48 2.31 23.54
CA GLU A 16 6.09 2.17 23.06
C GLU A 16 5.66 3.36 22.20
N ARG A 17 6.04 4.58 22.58
CA ARG A 17 5.75 5.79 21.77
C ARG A 17 6.42 5.69 20.40
N LEU A 18 7.68 5.27 20.34
CA LEU A 18 8.42 5.09 19.09
C LEU A 18 7.78 4.03 18.20
N GLN A 19 7.38 2.88 18.76
CA GLN A 19 6.68 1.83 18.02
C GLN A 19 5.36 2.32 17.40
N ARG A 20 4.59 3.15 18.13
CA ARG A 20 3.36 3.77 17.61
C ARG A 20 3.65 4.70 16.43
N VAL A 21 4.69 5.53 16.52
CA VAL A 21 5.08 6.44 15.43
C VAL A 21 5.59 5.66 14.22
N GLN A 22 6.49 4.70 14.43
CA GLN A 22 7.03 3.85 13.38
C GLN A 22 5.91 3.13 12.62
N ARG A 23 4.92 2.57 13.34
CA ARG A 23 3.76 1.92 12.72
C ARG A 23 2.96 2.87 11.82
N ARG A 24 2.76 4.12 12.26
CA ARG A 24 2.08 5.15 11.44
C ARG A 24 2.90 5.50 10.20
N VAL A 25 4.20 5.73 10.36
CA VAL A 25 5.10 6.07 9.25
C VAL A 25 5.11 4.95 8.20
N VAL A 26 5.30 3.70 8.63
CA VAL A 26 5.31 2.54 7.73
C VAL A 26 3.95 2.34 7.07
N SER A 27 2.84 2.53 7.79
CA SER A 27 1.50 2.45 7.20
C SER A 27 1.31 3.49 6.08
N VAL A 28 1.66 4.75 6.35
CA VAL A 28 1.55 5.82 5.35
C VAL A 28 2.45 5.52 4.15
N LEU A 29 3.70 5.13 4.38
CA LEU A 29 4.65 4.79 3.33
C LEU A 29 4.12 3.66 2.42
N VAL A 30 3.59 2.60 3.01
CA VAL A 30 3.01 1.47 2.26
C VAL A 30 1.80 1.91 1.45
N ILE A 31 0.86 2.62 2.07
CA ILE A 31 -0.35 3.12 1.40
C ILE A 31 0.03 4.02 0.22
N THR A 32 0.90 5.01 0.44
CA THR A 32 1.28 5.95 -0.62
C THR A 32 2.00 5.23 -1.75
N THR A 33 2.94 4.34 -1.45
CA THR A 33 3.69 3.60 -2.47
C THR A 33 2.77 2.77 -3.35
N ILE A 34 1.84 2.05 -2.73
CA ILE A 34 0.94 1.14 -3.45
C ILE A 34 -0.13 1.89 -4.21
N LEU A 35 -0.63 3.02 -3.67
CA LEU A 35 -1.51 3.93 -4.42
C LEU A 35 -0.81 4.46 -5.68
N HIS A 36 0.42 4.96 -5.57
CA HIS A 36 1.17 5.47 -6.71
C HIS A 36 1.42 4.37 -7.75
N LEU A 37 1.82 3.17 -7.30
CA LEU A 37 2.08 2.05 -8.19
C LEU A 37 0.80 1.60 -8.91
N SER A 38 -0.31 1.46 -8.16
CA SER A 38 -1.62 1.08 -8.72
C SER A 38 -2.13 2.09 -9.73
N ALA A 39 -2.08 3.39 -9.40
CA ALA A 39 -2.43 4.46 -10.33
C ALA A 39 -1.53 4.47 -11.58
N GLY A 40 -0.22 4.25 -11.39
CA GLY A 40 0.74 4.13 -12.49
C GLY A 40 0.38 3.02 -13.47
N PHE A 41 -0.07 1.86 -12.99
CA PHE A 41 -0.52 0.77 -13.86
C PHE A 41 -1.79 1.11 -14.66
N VAL A 42 -2.75 1.81 -14.05
CA VAL A 42 -3.96 2.28 -14.77
C VAL A 42 -3.58 3.27 -15.87
N ILE A 43 -2.72 4.24 -15.56
CA ILE A 43 -2.22 5.22 -16.55
C ILE A 43 -1.41 4.52 -17.66
N ALA A 44 -0.61 3.51 -17.31
CA ALA A 44 0.11 2.72 -18.30
C ALA A 44 -0.85 1.96 -19.24
N ALA A 45 -1.98 1.46 -18.73
CA ALA A 45 -2.98 0.79 -19.55
C ALA A 45 -3.60 1.73 -20.60
N ASP A 46 -3.81 2.99 -20.27
CA ASP A 46 -4.28 4.03 -21.22
C ASP A 46 -3.33 4.21 -22.42
N HIS A 47 -2.02 4.03 -22.19
CA HIS A 47 -0.99 4.19 -23.22
C HIS A 47 -0.72 2.92 -24.04
N VAL A 48 -1.37 1.80 -23.72
CA VAL A 48 -1.29 0.57 -24.51
C VAL A 48 -2.07 0.74 -25.82
N ALA A 49 -1.56 0.19 -26.92
CA ALA A 49 -2.23 0.22 -28.23
C ALA A 49 -3.68 -0.32 -28.16
N ALA A 50 -4.59 0.28 -28.95
CA ALA A 50 -6.02 0.01 -28.85
C ALA A 50 -6.43 -1.42 -29.27
N ASP A 51 -5.61 -2.09 -30.07
CA ASP A 51 -5.77 -3.48 -30.49
C ASP A 51 -5.30 -4.49 -29.43
N ARG A 52 -4.69 -4.02 -28.34
CA ARG A 52 -4.10 -4.84 -27.26
C ARG A 52 -4.95 -4.79 -25.99
N THR A 53 -6.24 -5.10 -26.13
CA THR A 53 -7.20 -5.14 -25.00
C THR A 53 -6.77 -6.12 -23.91
N ASP A 54 -6.10 -7.22 -24.29
CA ASP A 54 -5.49 -8.19 -23.37
C ASP A 54 -4.51 -7.51 -22.39
N ALA A 55 -3.62 -6.67 -22.91
CA ALA A 55 -2.63 -5.96 -22.09
C ALA A 55 -3.28 -4.84 -21.24
N ARG A 56 -4.28 -4.12 -21.77
CA ARG A 56 -5.05 -3.12 -20.99
C ARG A 56 -5.75 -3.76 -19.79
N ILE A 57 -6.42 -4.89 -20.01
CA ILE A 57 -7.08 -5.65 -18.93
C ILE A 57 -6.04 -6.18 -17.94
N GLY A 58 -4.93 -6.75 -18.43
CA GLY A 58 -3.86 -7.28 -17.59
C GLY A 58 -3.26 -6.24 -16.63
N LEU A 59 -2.97 -5.04 -17.12
CA LEU A 59 -2.44 -3.95 -16.29
C LEU A 59 -3.44 -3.50 -15.21
N ASN A 60 -4.73 -3.42 -15.53
CA ASN A 60 -5.76 -3.09 -14.55
C ASN A 60 -5.89 -4.19 -13.47
N ILE A 61 -5.80 -5.47 -13.83
CA ILE A 61 -5.79 -6.58 -12.87
C ILE A 61 -4.58 -6.48 -11.93
N ILE A 62 -3.39 -6.19 -12.48
CA ILE A 62 -2.17 -5.98 -11.69
C ILE A 62 -2.34 -4.78 -10.74
N ALA A 63 -2.93 -3.68 -11.21
CA ALA A 63 -3.23 -2.51 -10.38
C ALA A 63 -4.09 -2.87 -9.16
N ALA A 64 -5.14 -3.69 -9.34
CA ALA A 64 -5.96 -4.19 -8.24
C ALA A 64 -5.20 -5.15 -7.32
N ALA A 65 -4.42 -6.08 -7.88
CA ALA A 65 -3.65 -7.03 -7.07
C ALA A 65 -2.70 -6.31 -6.09
N PHE A 66 -1.99 -5.29 -6.58
CA PHE A 66 -1.14 -4.46 -5.72
C PHE A 66 -1.94 -3.71 -4.67
N MET A 67 -3.06 -3.08 -5.05
CA MET A 67 -3.88 -2.31 -4.11
C MET A 67 -4.50 -3.18 -3.01
N VAL A 68 -5.06 -4.34 -3.37
CA VAL A 68 -5.57 -5.34 -2.41
C VAL A 68 -4.46 -5.80 -1.47
N GLY A 69 -3.29 -6.15 -2.03
CA GLY A 69 -2.11 -6.54 -1.25
C GLY A 69 -1.64 -5.45 -0.29
N GLY A 70 -1.69 -4.19 -0.71
CA GLY A 70 -1.31 -3.05 0.13
C GLY A 70 -2.26 -2.75 1.26
N ILE A 71 -3.55 -2.86 1.01
CA ILE A 71 -4.56 -2.77 2.08
C ILE A 71 -4.35 -3.90 3.07
N ALA A 72 -4.15 -5.15 2.60
CA ALA A 72 -3.87 -6.29 3.46
C ALA A 72 -2.61 -6.06 4.31
N ALA A 73 -1.51 -5.61 3.71
CA ALA A 73 -0.26 -5.29 4.42
C ALA A 73 -0.48 -4.20 5.48
N THR A 74 -1.20 -3.15 5.13
CA THR A 74 -1.54 -2.03 6.04
C THR A 74 -2.38 -2.51 7.23
N LEU A 75 -3.34 -3.41 7.01
CA LEU A 75 -4.14 -4.00 8.09
C LEU A 75 -3.27 -4.80 9.05
N VAL A 76 -2.36 -5.63 8.52
CA VAL A 76 -1.42 -6.43 9.31
C VAL A 76 -0.48 -5.52 10.12
N ILE A 77 0.09 -4.47 9.52
CA ILE A 77 0.94 -3.48 10.20
C ILE A 77 0.17 -2.84 11.37
N ASN A 78 -1.12 -2.60 11.21
CA ASN A 78 -1.97 -2.00 12.22
C ASN A 78 -2.55 -2.99 13.24
N GLY A 79 -2.16 -4.27 13.18
CA GLY A 79 -2.64 -5.31 14.10
C GLY A 79 -4.12 -5.66 13.90
N ARG A 80 -4.65 -5.44 12.68
CA ARG A 80 -6.01 -5.83 12.29
C ARG A 80 -5.97 -7.14 11.48
N SER A 81 -7.09 -7.85 11.45
CA SER A 81 -7.23 -9.04 10.60
C SER A 81 -7.11 -8.68 9.12
N TRP A 82 -6.37 -9.49 8.35
CA TRP A 82 -6.23 -9.32 6.90
C TRP A 82 -7.52 -9.64 6.14
N ARG A 83 -8.43 -10.44 6.72
CA ARG A 83 -9.75 -10.77 6.15
C ARG A 83 -10.76 -9.66 6.47
N SER A 84 -10.56 -8.49 5.86
CA SER A 84 -11.40 -7.32 6.11
C SER A 84 -12.23 -6.94 4.88
N PRO A 85 -13.47 -6.46 5.05
CA PRO A 85 -14.25 -5.89 3.93
C PRO A 85 -13.51 -4.78 3.18
N TRP A 86 -12.56 -4.10 3.85
CA TRP A 86 -11.70 -3.09 3.24
C TRP A 86 -10.88 -3.60 2.06
N LEU A 87 -10.62 -4.92 1.96
CA LEU A 87 -9.96 -5.50 0.78
C LEU A 87 -10.72 -5.23 -0.52
N ALA A 88 -12.05 -5.10 -0.46
CA ALA A 88 -12.86 -4.77 -1.64
C ALA A 88 -12.50 -3.40 -2.24
N LEU A 89 -12.02 -2.44 -1.42
CA LEU A 89 -11.53 -1.16 -1.94
C LEU A 89 -10.29 -1.33 -2.82
N GLY A 90 -9.55 -2.43 -2.67
CA GLY A 90 -8.43 -2.74 -3.54
C GLY A 90 -8.83 -3.00 -4.99
N LEU A 91 -10.12 -3.27 -5.26
CA LEU A 91 -10.63 -3.45 -6.62
C LEU A 91 -10.94 -2.12 -7.32
N VAL A 92 -11.02 -1.01 -6.57
CA VAL A 92 -11.40 0.31 -7.11
C VAL A 92 -10.52 0.74 -8.30
N PRO A 93 -9.18 0.64 -8.25
CA PRO A 93 -8.34 1.03 -9.38
C PRO A 93 -8.64 0.25 -10.66
N ALA A 94 -8.88 -1.07 -10.54
CA ALA A 94 -9.22 -1.89 -11.71
C ALA A 94 -10.60 -1.54 -12.27
N ILE A 95 -11.60 -1.32 -11.43
CA ILE A 95 -12.95 -0.94 -11.88
C ILE A 95 -12.90 0.38 -12.63
N VAL A 96 -12.27 1.39 -12.04
CA VAL A 96 -12.10 2.72 -12.65
C VAL A 96 -11.28 2.64 -13.93
N GLY A 97 -10.18 1.89 -13.90
CA GLY A 97 -9.28 1.76 -15.04
C GLY A 97 -9.86 0.95 -16.20
N ILE A 98 -10.65 -0.10 -15.95
CA ILE A 98 -11.39 -0.81 -17.00
C ILE A 98 -12.44 0.12 -17.63
N TRP A 99 -13.18 0.86 -16.81
CA TRP A 99 -14.16 1.82 -17.31
C TRP A 99 -13.54 2.94 -18.16
N TRP A 100 -12.33 3.37 -17.82
CA TRP A 100 -11.61 4.39 -18.58
C TRP A 100 -10.96 3.84 -19.86
N THR A 101 -10.28 2.70 -19.77
CA THR A 101 -9.32 2.25 -20.81
C THR A 101 -9.90 1.22 -21.78
N VAL A 102 -11.02 0.58 -21.43
CA VAL A 102 -11.61 -0.52 -22.20
C VAL A 102 -13.03 -0.21 -22.67
N LEU A 103 -13.84 0.40 -21.81
CA LEU A 103 -15.23 0.78 -22.12
C LEU A 103 -15.29 2.15 -22.80
#